data_AF-A0AAX3UEP9-F1
#
_entry.id   AF-A0AAX3UEP9-F1
#
_cell.length_a   1.000
_cell.length_b   1.000
_cell.length_c   1.000
_cell.angle_alpha   90.00
_cell.angle_beta   90.00
_cell.angle_gamma   90.00
#
_symmetry.space_group_name_H-M   'P 1'
#
loop_
_entity.id
_entity.type
_entity.pdbx_description
1 polymer ?
#
loop_
_entity_poly.entity_id
_entity_poly.type
_entity_poly.pdbx_seq_one_letter_code
_entity_poly.pdbx_strand_id
1 'polypeptide(L)'
;MDNFCPNCGKPLEPNSKFCPYCGQRLENELSINSGDSDVKLKSRQGIKKSGIIILFLLLFIVGAGAVGFYIYHNKQQNIAAVNKMPKKDLAGLSIVYAHNHYKNLAWDKTYNEALKGNMVVQRTKQIDINGATITAKGNSYIYVINNRVVFTTDKNKKNSDSKLVLSDGKRTLGQVNTIEAYNEIKKNNLKQLNKINRIRQVPAVPVRKLAIMAALSHAKSNDLEESIDLNLKDHSTDLYNGGEYYRLQLGADGGSATEFKIDGDMVTVKYLDLDKAADEADAPTKKIRIQLQDLLEEYYQTNEQKEYVDKLASKLTPDKSIR
;
A
#
# COMPACT_ATOMS: atom_id res chain seq x y z
N MET A 1 -26.20 85.25 -1.45
CA MET A 1 -25.10 84.29 -1.38
C MET A 1 -25.33 83.28 -2.48
N ASP A 2 -24.47 83.30 -3.49
CA ASP A 2 -24.62 82.47 -4.68
C ASP A 2 -24.27 81.03 -4.33
N ASN A 3 -25.22 80.12 -4.50
CA ASN A 3 -25.03 78.71 -4.20
C ASN A 3 -24.33 78.05 -5.39
N PHE A 4 -23.17 77.44 -5.18
CA PHE A 4 -22.43 76.72 -6.23
C PHE A 4 -22.37 75.22 -5.92
N CYS A 5 -22.32 74.41 -6.97
CA CYS A 5 -22.23 72.96 -6.82
C CYS A 5 -20.89 72.56 -6.20
N PRO A 6 -20.86 71.77 -5.11
CA PRO A 6 -19.62 71.35 -4.47
C PRO A 6 -18.78 70.40 -5.35
N ASN A 7 -19.39 69.78 -6.38
CA ASN A 7 -18.68 68.83 -7.26
C ASN A 7 -18.09 69.50 -8.50
N CYS A 8 -18.76 70.50 -9.10
CA CYS A 8 -18.32 71.09 -10.37
C CYS A 8 -18.17 72.62 -10.38
N GLY A 9 -18.49 73.29 -9.27
CA GLY A 9 -18.31 74.74 -9.11
C GLY A 9 -19.24 75.62 -9.95
N LYS A 10 -20.25 75.06 -10.63
CA LYS A 10 -21.25 75.84 -11.38
C LYS A 10 -22.39 76.35 -10.47
N PRO A 11 -22.98 77.51 -10.78
CA PRO A 11 -24.06 78.08 -9.97
C PRO A 11 -25.28 77.16 -9.98
N LEU A 12 -25.96 77.09 -8.85
CA LEU A 12 -27.14 76.28 -8.61
C LEU A 12 -28.36 77.17 -8.46
N GLU A 13 -29.47 76.71 -9.00
CA GLU A 13 -30.76 77.33 -8.73
C GLU A 13 -31.19 77.07 -7.28
N PRO A 14 -31.90 78.01 -6.64
CA PRO A 14 -32.45 77.81 -5.30
C PRO A 14 -33.31 76.54 -5.25
N ASN A 15 -33.11 75.69 -4.23
CA ASN A 15 -33.84 74.44 -3.99
C ASN A 15 -33.62 73.29 -5.01
N SER A 16 -32.56 73.35 -5.82
CA SER A 16 -32.15 72.25 -6.68
C SER A 16 -31.80 71.00 -5.85
N LYS A 17 -32.53 69.88 -6.02
CA LYS A 17 -32.17 68.59 -5.39
C LYS A 17 -30.98 67.90 -6.05
N PHE A 18 -30.68 68.26 -7.30
CA PHE A 18 -29.57 67.74 -8.08
C PHE A 18 -28.96 68.84 -8.95
N CYS A 19 -27.66 68.77 -9.24
CA CYS A 19 -26.98 69.71 -10.13
C CYS A 19 -27.35 69.41 -11.60
N PRO A 20 -27.89 70.38 -12.36
CA PRO A 20 -28.27 70.15 -13.76
C PRO A 20 -27.07 69.96 -14.70
N TYR A 21 -25.87 70.34 -14.27
CA TYR A 21 -24.67 70.28 -15.11
C TYR A 21 -23.84 69.01 -14.93
N CYS A 22 -23.88 68.37 -13.75
CA CYS A 22 -23.08 67.17 -13.48
C CYS A 22 -23.86 66.03 -12.80
N GLY A 23 -25.14 66.23 -12.46
CA GLY A 23 -25.99 65.20 -11.85
C GLY A 23 -25.81 64.98 -10.35
N GLN A 24 -24.93 65.73 -9.67
CA GLN A 24 -24.67 65.57 -8.24
C GLN A 24 -25.93 65.85 -7.39
N ARG A 25 -26.29 64.96 -6.48
CA ARG A 25 -27.39 65.15 -5.51
C ARG A 25 -26.99 66.15 -4.42
N LEU A 26 -27.90 67.06 -4.08
CA LEU A 26 -27.73 68.17 -3.16
C LEU A 26 -28.78 68.04 -2.04
N GLU A 27 -28.43 67.31 -0.99
CA GLU A 27 -29.32 67.10 0.16
C GLU A 27 -28.82 67.94 1.34
N ASN A 28 -29.65 68.91 1.72
CA ASN A 28 -29.45 69.75 2.89
C ASN A 28 -30.19 69.13 4.07
N GLU A 29 -29.47 68.66 5.08
CA GLU A 29 -29.97 68.70 6.46
C GLU A 29 -28.89 69.28 7.37
N LEU A 30 -29.11 70.53 7.77
CA LEU A 30 -28.45 71.19 8.88
C LEU A 30 -29.45 71.20 10.05
N SER A 31 -29.10 70.57 11.17
CA SER A 31 -29.21 71.20 12.50
C SER A 31 -28.43 70.41 13.55
N ILE A 32 -27.83 71.16 14.50
CA ILE A 32 -26.84 70.74 15.49
C ILE A 32 -27.40 71.05 16.92
N ASN A 33 -27.22 70.07 17.82
CA ASN A 33 -27.04 70.08 19.31
C ASN A 33 -28.06 70.61 20.36
N SER A 34 -28.12 69.82 21.45
CA SER A 34 -28.33 70.13 22.90
C SER A 34 -29.73 70.19 23.53
N GLY A 35 -29.97 69.34 24.55
CA GLY A 35 -31.08 69.47 25.53
C GLY A 35 -31.48 68.15 26.21
N ASP A 36 -31.48 68.13 27.54
CA ASP A 36 -31.57 66.97 28.45
C ASP A 36 -33.02 66.47 28.74
N SER A 37 -33.10 65.29 29.37
CA SER A 37 -34.20 64.65 30.12
C SER A 37 -35.11 63.59 29.45
N ASP A 38 -34.74 62.34 29.76
CA ASP A 38 -35.55 61.17 30.13
C ASP A 38 -36.76 60.75 29.27
N VAL A 39 -36.69 59.51 28.75
CA VAL A 39 -37.53 58.37 29.17
C VAL A 39 -36.93 57.06 28.61
N LYS A 40 -36.73 56.10 29.53
CA LYS A 40 -36.45 54.67 29.32
C LYS A 40 -37.14 54.06 28.08
N LEU A 41 -36.43 53.25 27.28
CA LEU A 41 -36.64 51.78 27.20
C LEU A 41 -35.80 51.08 26.11
N LYS A 42 -35.24 49.94 26.55
CA LYS A 42 -34.81 48.74 25.81
C LYS A 42 -33.40 48.72 25.20
N SER A 43 -32.52 48.16 26.04
CA SER A 43 -31.49 47.16 25.73
C SER A 43 -31.34 46.73 24.27
N ARG A 44 -30.09 46.79 23.79
CA ARG A 44 -29.51 45.76 22.93
C ARG A 44 -27.99 45.74 23.18
N GLN A 45 -27.54 44.70 23.87
CA GLN A 45 -26.13 44.38 24.06
C GLN A 45 -25.42 44.37 22.68
N GLY A 46 -24.51 45.31 22.47
CA GLY A 46 -23.55 45.25 21.37
C GLY A 46 -22.56 44.12 21.65
N ILE A 47 -22.74 42.97 21.01
CA ILE A 47 -21.75 41.88 21.03
C ILE A 47 -20.47 42.42 20.38
N LYS A 48 -19.37 42.41 21.14
CA LYS A 48 -18.02 42.81 20.72
C LYS A 48 -17.56 41.97 19.51
N LYS A 49 -17.85 42.42 18.28
CA LYS A 49 -17.44 41.74 17.02
C LYS A 49 -15.91 41.61 16.86
N SER A 50 -15.11 42.35 17.64
CA SER A 50 -13.64 42.26 17.64
C SER A 50 -13.09 40.95 18.24
N GLY A 51 -13.70 40.43 19.31
CA GLY A 51 -13.23 39.18 19.94
C GLY A 51 -13.49 37.93 19.08
N ILE A 52 -14.59 37.95 18.32
CA ILE A 52 -14.96 36.84 17.42
C ILE A 52 -13.99 36.74 16.23
N ILE A 53 -13.56 37.88 15.66
CA ILE A 53 -12.59 37.91 14.56
C ILE A 53 -11.23 37.37 15.01
N ILE A 54 -10.76 37.76 16.20
CA ILE A 54 -9.50 37.26 16.78
C ILE A 54 -9.58 35.75 17.03
N LEU A 55 -10.72 35.24 17.52
CA LEU A 55 -10.93 33.80 17.70
C LEU A 55 -10.85 33.03 16.36
N PHE A 56 -11.49 33.53 15.30
CA PHE A 56 -11.41 32.91 13.98
C PHE A 56 -9.99 32.96 13.39
N LEU A 57 -9.25 34.06 13.60
CA LEU A 57 -7.85 34.19 13.18
C LEU A 57 -6.94 33.19 13.91
N LEU A 58 -7.12 33.03 15.22
CA LEU A 58 -6.38 32.03 16.01
C LEU A 58 -6.72 30.61 15.56
N LEU A 59 -8.00 30.29 15.33
CA LEU A 59 -8.43 28.99 14.79
C LEU A 59 -7.85 28.74 13.39
N PHE A 60 -7.76 29.77 12.55
CA PHE A 60 -7.14 29.65 11.23
C PHE A 60 -5.64 29.36 11.31
N ILE A 61 -4.91 30.04 12.20
CA ILE A 61 -3.46 29.79 12.40
C ILE A 61 -3.23 28.37 12.94
N VAL A 62 -4.03 27.94 13.93
CA VAL A 62 -3.95 26.57 14.47
C VAL A 62 -4.30 25.54 13.39
N GLY A 63 -5.35 25.80 12.59
CA GLY A 63 -5.74 24.95 11.48
C GLY A 63 -4.66 24.83 10.41
N ALA A 64 -4.08 25.95 9.98
CA ALA A 64 -2.96 25.99 9.03
C ALA A 64 -1.72 25.26 9.58
N GLY A 65 -1.41 25.46 10.87
CA GLY A 65 -0.33 24.75 11.55
C GLY A 65 -0.54 23.24 11.59
N ALA A 66 -1.75 22.79 11.93
CA ALA A 66 -2.11 21.36 11.94
C ALA A 66 -2.02 20.73 10.56
N VAL A 67 -2.50 21.42 9.51
CA VAL A 67 -2.38 20.96 8.12
C VAL A 67 -0.91 20.89 7.68
N GLY A 68 -0.12 21.92 8.00
CA GLY A 68 1.32 21.93 7.71
C GLY A 68 2.07 20.79 8.40
N PHE A 69 1.78 20.55 9.68
CA PHE A 69 2.35 19.44 10.44
C PHE A 69 1.95 18.08 9.85
N TYR A 70 0.67 17.90 9.49
CA TYR A 70 0.18 16.68 8.86
C TYR A 70 0.91 16.38 7.53
N ILE A 71 1.06 17.38 6.66
CA ILE A 71 1.78 17.23 5.39
C ILE A 71 3.25 16.90 5.62
N TYR A 72 3.91 17.61 6.55
CA TYR A 72 5.30 17.38 6.89
C TYR A 72 5.53 15.96 7.43
N HIS A 73 4.70 15.53 8.38
CA HIS A 73 4.80 14.22 9.00
C HIS A 73 4.54 13.09 7.99
N ASN A 74 3.50 13.21 7.15
CA ASN A 74 3.21 12.23 6.10
C ASN A 74 4.36 12.14 5.07
N LYS A 75 5.00 13.27 4.72
CA LYS A 75 6.20 13.29 3.86
C LYS A 75 7.34 12.50 4.50
N GLN A 76 7.63 12.74 5.78
CA GLN A 76 8.69 12.01 6.49
C GLN A 76 8.42 10.52 6.60
N GLN A 77 7.17 10.13 6.89
CA GLN A 77 6.76 8.72 6.92
C GLN A 77 6.95 8.03 5.56
N ASN A 78 6.59 8.70 4.45
CA ASN A 78 6.77 8.14 3.12
C ASN A 78 8.26 8.00 2.74
N ILE A 79 9.07 9.00 3.07
CA ILE A 79 10.53 8.93 2.89
C ILE A 79 11.12 7.75 3.67
N ALA A 80 10.72 7.59 4.93
CA ALA A 80 11.18 6.47 5.76
C ALA A 80 10.73 5.12 5.19
N ALA A 81 9.48 5.00 4.75
CA ALA A 81 8.95 3.78 4.13
C ALA A 81 9.74 3.41 2.87
N VAL A 82 9.93 4.36 1.96
CA VAL A 82 10.68 4.14 0.70
C VAL A 82 12.14 3.81 0.97
N ASN A 83 12.79 4.47 1.93
CA ASN A 83 14.20 4.22 2.26
C ASN A 83 14.44 2.89 2.97
N LYS A 84 13.45 2.35 3.68
CA LYS A 84 13.51 1.01 4.27
C LYS A 84 13.34 -0.11 3.24
N MET A 85 12.79 0.16 2.06
CA MET A 85 12.62 -0.87 1.02
C MET A 85 13.97 -1.30 0.44
N PRO A 86 14.28 -2.60 0.40
CA PRO A 86 15.39 -3.10 -0.39
C PRO A 86 15.27 -2.65 -1.86
N LYS A 87 16.40 -2.34 -2.50
CA LYS A 87 16.43 -1.86 -3.90
C LYS A 87 15.68 -2.76 -4.87
N LYS A 88 15.82 -4.08 -4.67
CA LYS A 88 15.12 -5.10 -5.44
C LYS A 88 13.60 -4.89 -5.33
N ASP A 89 13.09 -4.57 -4.13
CA ASP A 89 11.66 -4.46 -3.77
C ASP A 89 10.96 -3.26 -4.42
N LEU A 90 11.71 -2.33 -5.00
CA LEU A 90 11.17 -1.26 -5.85
C LEU A 90 10.53 -1.78 -7.16
N ALA A 91 10.63 -3.07 -7.47
CA ALA A 91 9.98 -3.67 -8.64
C ALA A 91 8.47 -3.47 -8.64
N GLY A 92 7.78 -3.70 -7.50
CA GLY A 92 6.33 -3.52 -7.44
C GLY A 92 5.93 -2.07 -7.72
N LEU A 93 6.66 -1.11 -7.12
CA LEU A 93 6.48 0.31 -7.40
C LEU A 93 6.71 0.63 -8.88
N SER A 94 7.79 0.11 -9.45
CA SER A 94 8.16 0.32 -10.86
C SER A 94 7.09 -0.22 -11.82
N ILE A 95 6.55 -1.41 -11.53
CA ILE A 95 5.50 -2.06 -12.33
C ILE A 95 4.22 -1.22 -12.34
N VAL A 96 3.72 -0.83 -11.16
CA VAL A 96 2.47 -0.06 -11.06
C VAL A 96 2.65 1.32 -11.68
N TYR A 97 3.76 2.00 -11.39
CA TYR A 97 4.06 3.31 -11.97
C TYR A 97 4.13 3.26 -13.49
N ALA A 98 4.87 2.29 -14.05
CA ALA A 98 5.04 2.15 -15.48
C ALA A 98 3.73 1.82 -16.20
N HIS A 99 2.91 0.93 -15.65
CA HIS A 99 1.59 0.60 -16.18
C HIS A 99 0.68 1.82 -16.28
N ASN A 100 0.72 2.71 -15.28
CA ASN A 100 -0.12 3.90 -15.26
C ASN A 100 0.34 4.99 -16.24
N HIS A 101 1.64 5.09 -16.51
CA HIS A 101 2.23 6.21 -17.26
C HIS A 101 2.59 5.88 -18.70
N TYR A 102 2.90 4.62 -18.98
CA TYR A 102 3.37 4.21 -20.30
C TYR A 102 2.38 3.24 -20.90
N LYS A 103 1.80 3.61 -22.04
CA LYS A 103 1.04 2.70 -22.91
C LYS A 103 2.01 1.70 -23.56
N ASN A 104 2.53 0.75 -22.78
CA ASN A 104 3.57 -0.17 -23.19
C ASN A 104 3.20 -1.62 -22.85
N LEU A 105 3.03 -2.42 -23.90
CA LEU A 105 2.58 -3.81 -23.81
C LEU A 105 3.47 -4.68 -22.90
N ALA A 106 4.78 -4.43 -22.84
CA ALA A 106 5.68 -5.22 -22.01
C ALA A 106 5.44 -4.98 -20.52
N TRP A 107 5.22 -3.71 -20.14
CA TRP A 107 4.87 -3.35 -18.77
C TRP A 107 3.45 -3.76 -18.41
N ASP A 108 2.48 -3.64 -19.33
CA ASP A 108 1.10 -4.10 -19.09
C ASP A 108 1.02 -5.60 -18.87
N LYS A 109 1.74 -6.40 -19.67
CA LYS A 109 1.83 -7.85 -19.46
C LYS A 109 2.47 -8.17 -18.10
N THR A 110 3.56 -7.49 -17.77
CA THR A 110 4.27 -7.70 -16.49
C THR A 110 3.40 -7.30 -15.30
N TYR A 111 2.62 -6.22 -15.40
CA TYR A 111 1.66 -5.80 -14.39
C TYR A 111 0.57 -6.86 -14.16
N ASN A 112 -0.04 -7.36 -15.24
CA ASN A 112 -1.08 -8.37 -15.15
C ASN A 112 -0.56 -9.70 -14.59
N GLU A 113 0.65 -10.12 -14.97
CA GLU A 113 1.32 -11.30 -14.40
C GLU A 113 1.64 -11.10 -12.92
N ALA A 114 2.18 -9.94 -12.54
CA ALA A 114 2.50 -9.63 -11.15
C ALA A 114 1.26 -9.60 -10.25
N LEU A 115 0.11 -9.12 -10.74
CA LEU A 115 -1.16 -9.19 -10.01
C LEU A 115 -1.69 -10.61 -9.77
N LYS A 116 -1.20 -11.60 -10.53
CA LYS A 116 -1.60 -13.02 -10.46
C LYS A 116 -0.63 -13.89 -9.64
N GLY A 117 0.42 -13.31 -9.06
CA GLY A 117 1.44 -14.09 -8.35
C GLY A 117 2.74 -14.28 -9.15
N ASN A 118 2.74 -13.96 -10.44
CA ASN A 118 3.81 -14.34 -11.36
C ASN A 118 4.81 -13.18 -11.53
N MET A 119 5.74 -13.04 -10.59
CA MET A 119 6.77 -12.01 -10.64
C MET A 119 8.15 -12.54 -10.21
N VAL A 120 9.07 -12.64 -11.16
CA VAL A 120 10.48 -12.96 -10.92
C VAL A 120 11.32 -11.71 -11.12
N VAL A 121 12.08 -11.32 -10.10
CA VAL A 121 12.96 -10.14 -10.16
C VAL A 121 14.41 -10.57 -10.01
N GLN A 122 15.20 -10.39 -11.05
CA GLN A 122 16.62 -10.73 -11.09
C GLN A 122 17.48 -9.47 -11.07
N ARG A 123 18.63 -9.51 -10.39
CA ARG A 123 19.60 -8.41 -10.39
C ARG A 123 20.80 -8.81 -11.24
N THR A 124 21.19 -7.95 -12.17
CA THR A 124 22.36 -8.19 -13.04
C THR A 124 23.15 -6.91 -13.27
N LYS A 125 24.40 -7.06 -13.76
CA LYS A 125 25.24 -5.95 -14.24
C LYS A 125 25.04 -5.69 -15.73
N GLN A 126 24.57 -6.68 -16.47
CA GLN A 126 24.29 -6.63 -17.90
C GLN A 126 23.18 -7.62 -18.26
N ILE A 127 22.32 -7.25 -19.19
CA ILE A 127 21.34 -8.18 -19.76
C ILE A 127 21.19 -7.94 -21.25
N ASP A 128 21.04 -9.02 -22.01
CA ASP A 128 20.51 -8.97 -23.37
C ASP A 128 19.03 -9.35 -23.32
N ILE A 129 18.16 -8.41 -23.71
CA ILE A 129 16.74 -8.67 -23.87
C ILE A 129 16.39 -8.34 -25.32
N ASN A 130 15.93 -9.35 -26.07
CA ASN A 130 15.47 -9.19 -27.45
C ASN A 130 16.50 -8.53 -28.40
N GLY A 131 17.80 -8.82 -28.23
CA GLY A 131 18.89 -8.32 -29.08
C GLY A 131 19.40 -6.92 -28.70
N ALA A 132 18.97 -6.38 -27.55
CA ALA A 132 19.45 -5.13 -27.01
C ALA A 132 20.20 -5.38 -25.69
N THR A 133 21.49 -5.05 -25.68
CA THR A 133 22.33 -5.15 -24.47
C THR A 133 22.12 -3.91 -23.59
N ILE A 134 21.58 -4.12 -22.39
CA ILE A 134 21.50 -3.11 -21.33
C ILE A 134 22.60 -3.38 -20.32
N THR A 135 23.56 -2.47 -20.23
CA THR A 135 24.66 -2.52 -19.24
C THR A 135 24.45 -1.47 -18.16
N ALA A 136 24.74 -1.84 -16.90
CA ALA A 136 24.60 -0.95 -15.77
C ALA A 136 25.52 0.26 -15.95
N LYS A 137 24.95 1.47 -16.01
CA LYS A 137 25.74 2.70 -16.10
C LYS A 137 26.13 3.17 -14.70
N GLY A 138 27.43 3.43 -14.52
CA GLY A 138 28.00 3.99 -13.29
C GLY A 138 27.67 3.17 -12.05
N ASN A 139 27.02 3.80 -11.07
CA ASN A 139 26.68 3.20 -9.78
C ASN A 139 25.26 2.62 -9.73
N SER A 140 24.72 2.11 -10.84
CA SER A 140 23.34 1.60 -10.86
C SER A 140 23.27 0.07 -10.78
N TYR A 141 22.21 -0.46 -10.18
CA TYR A 141 21.82 -1.87 -10.40
C TYR A 141 20.81 -1.96 -11.55
N ILE A 142 20.88 -3.05 -12.33
CA ILE A 142 19.83 -3.44 -13.26
C ILE A 142 18.97 -4.50 -12.60
N TYR A 143 17.67 -4.24 -12.53
CA TYR A 143 16.68 -5.22 -12.11
C TYR A 143 15.78 -5.59 -13.28
N VAL A 144 15.70 -6.87 -13.55
CA VAL A 144 14.95 -7.46 -14.65
C VAL A 144 13.74 -8.16 -14.09
N ILE A 145 12.56 -7.86 -14.62
CA ILE A 145 11.29 -8.41 -14.17
C ILE A 145 10.72 -9.29 -15.28
N ASN A 146 10.44 -10.55 -14.94
CA ASN A 146 9.89 -11.58 -15.85
C ASN A 146 10.67 -11.70 -17.18
N ASN A 147 11.99 -11.48 -17.12
CA ASN A 147 12.88 -11.44 -18.30
C ASN A 147 12.39 -10.53 -19.44
N ARG A 148 11.65 -9.47 -19.09
CA ARG A 148 10.90 -8.67 -20.07
C ARG A 148 11.14 -7.18 -19.92
N VAL A 149 10.94 -6.66 -18.72
CA VAL A 149 11.08 -5.23 -18.44
C VAL A 149 12.19 -4.98 -17.43
N VAL A 150 12.72 -3.78 -17.45
CA VAL A 150 13.89 -3.41 -16.65
C VAL A 150 13.63 -2.13 -15.91
N PHE A 151 13.99 -2.11 -14.62
CA PHE A 151 14.20 -0.85 -13.91
C PHE A 151 15.64 -0.76 -13.39
N THR A 152 16.17 0.45 -13.38
CA THR A 152 17.47 0.74 -12.76
C THR A 152 17.33 1.80 -11.68
N THR A 153 18.23 1.74 -10.70
CA THR A 153 18.29 2.69 -9.59
C THR A 153 19.73 2.77 -9.07
N ASP A 154 20.07 3.91 -8.46
CA ASP A 154 21.38 4.16 -7.87
C ASP A 154 21.60 3.22 -6.67
N LYS A 155 22.73 2.51 -6.66
CA LYS A 155 23.10 1.53 -5.63
C LYS A 155 23.64 2.17 -4.36
N ASN A 156 24.16 3.39 -4.44
CA ASN A 156 24.84 4.09 -3.35
C ASN A 156 23.96 5.15 -2.68
N LYS A 157 22.92 5.64 -3.36
CA LYS A 157 21.97 6.62 -2.80
C LYS A 157 20.82 5.94 -2.06
N LYS A 158 20.24 6.65 -1.09
CA LYS A 158 18.94 6.30 -0.50
C LYS A 158 17.87 6.30 -1.59
N ASN A 159 16.81 5.50 -1.41
CA ASN A 159 15.75 5.38 -2.41
C ASN A 159 15.06 6.72 -2.68
N SER A 160 14.75 7.50 -1.64
CA SER A 160 14.15 8.85 -1.75
C SER A 160 14.96 9.81 -2.63
N ASP A 161 16.27 9.61 -2.68
CA ASP A 161 17.22 10.49 -3.37
C ASP A 161 17.61 9.90 -4.74
N SER A 162 17.04 8.75 -5.10
CA SER A 162 17.32 8.01 -6.33
C SER A 162 16.20 8.19 -7.34
N LYS A 163 16.55 8.05 -8.63
CA LYS A 163 15.58 7.90 -9.72
C LYS A 163 15.42 6.43 -10.07
N LEU A 164 14.22 6.08 -10.52
CA LEU A 164 13.91 4.86 -11.25
C LEU A 164 14.01 5.18 -12.74
N VAL A 165 14.82 4.43 -13.48
CA VAL A 165 14.82 4.48 -14.96
C VAL A 165 14.14 3.22 -15.46
N LEU A 166 13.11 3.40 -16.30
CA LEU A 166 12.21 2.33 -16.71
C LEU A 166 12.41 2.02 -18.19
N SER A 167 12.54 0.74 -18.51
CA SER A 167 12.78 0.25 -19.87
C SER A 167 11.94 -0.99 -20.15
N ASP A 168 11.51 -1.13 -21.40
CA ASP A 168 10.81 -2.32 -21.90
C ASP A 168 11.76 -3.41 -22.44
N GLY A 169 13.06 -3.32 -22.10
CA GLY A 169 14.11 -4.21 -22.60
C GLY A 169 14.68 -3.79 -23.95
N LYS A 170 13.98 -2.95 -24.73
CA LYS A 170 14.47 -2.45 -26.02
C LYS A 170 14.92 -0.99 -25.95
N ARG A 171 14.16 -0.17 -25.24
CA ARG A 171 14.44 1.26 -25.06
C ARG A 171 14.10 1.74 -23.67
N THR A 172 14.66 2.87 -23.27
CA THR A 172 14.22 3.59 -22.08
C THR A 172 12.89 4.29 -22.37
N LEU A 173 11.90 4.07 -21.51
CA LEU A 173 10.59 4.73 -21.58
C LEU A 173 10.61 6.08 -20.85
N GLY A 174 11.30 6.14 -19.72
CA GLY A 174 11.42 7.36 -18.94
C GLY A 174 12.12 7.15 -17.61
N GLN A 175 12.13 8.21 -16.80
CA GLN A 175 12.70 8.21 -15.46
C GLN A 175 11.81 9.00 -14.50
N VAL A 176 11.77 8.59 -13.24
CA VAL A 176 10.98 9.24 -12.19
C VAL A 176 11.75 9.22 -10.86
N ASN A 177 11.63 10.25 -10.03
CA ASN A 177 12.16 10.17 -8.67
C ASN A 177 11.36 9.12 -7.87
N THR A 178 12.06 8.30 -7.07
CA THR A 178 11.43 7.16 -6.39
C THR A 178 10.38 7.60 -5.36
N ILE A 179 10.61 8.68 -4.60
CA ILE A 179 9.63 9.16 -3.63
C ILE A 179 8.42 9.81 -4.31
N GLU A 180 8.61 10.47 -5.46
CA GLU A 180 7.52 11.01 -6.27
C GLU A 180 6.61 9.89 -6.80
N ALA A 181 7.20 8.86 -7.41
CA ALA A 181 6.47 7.69 -7.88
C ALA A 181 5.70 7.02 -6.72
N TYR A 182 6.34 6.85 -5.56
CA TYR A 182 5.68 6.27 -4.40
C TYR A 182 4.50 7.10 -3.91
N ASN A 183 4.65 8.42 -3.79
CA ASN A 183 3.59 9.30 -3.32
C ASN A 183 2.37 9.27 -4.25
N GLU A 184 2.61 9.24 -5.56
CA GLU A 184 1.54 9.15 -6.55
C GLU A 184 0.81 7.80 -6.49
N ILE A 185 1.56 6.69 -6.47
CA ILE A 185 0.98 5.36 -6.37
C ILE A 185 0.27 5.15 -5.03
N LYS A 186 0.80 5.69 -3.93
CA LYS A 186 0.12 5.67 -2.62
C LYS A 186 -1.25 6.35 -2.67
N LYS A 187 -1.40 7.41 -3.47
CA LYS A 187 -2.68 8.13 -3.62
C LYS A 187 -3.67 7.36 -4.48
N ASN A 188 -3.22 6.80 -5.61
CA ASN A 188 -4.13 6.33 -6.66
C ASN A 188 -4.22 4.79 -6.77
N ASN A 189 -3.17 4.05 -6.39
CA ASN A 189 -3.04 2.61 -6.69
C ASN A 189 -2.37 1.81 -5.56
N LEU A 190 -2.56 2.24 -4.30
CA LEU A 190 -1.94 1.60 -3.14
C LEU A 190 -2.37 0.13 -2.98
N LYS A 191 -3.63 -0.18 -3.30
CA LYS A 191 -4.15 -1.56 -3.22
C LYS A 191 -3.40 -2.50 -4.17
N GLN A 192 -3.15 -2.06 -5.39
CA GLN A 192 -2.44 -2.83 -6.41
C GLN A 192 -0.95 -2.98 -6.06
N LEU A 193 -0.32 -1.89 -5.59
CA LEU A 193 1.06 -1.94 -5.10
C LEU A 193 1.21 -2.94 -3.95
N ASN A 194 0.34 -2.87 -2.95
CA ASN A 194 0.37 -3.79 -1.81
C ASN A 194 0.14 -5.24 -2.25
N LYS A 195 -0.77 -5.47 -3.21
CA LYS A 195 -0.99 -6.83 -3.75
C LYS A 195 0.28 -7.38 -4.41
N ILE A 196 0.94 -6.61 -5.28
CA ILE A 196 2.17 -7.04 -5.96
C ILE A 196 3.33 -7.22 -4.97
N ASN A 197 3.46 -6.36 -3.97
CA ASN A 197 4.53 -6.45 -2.98
C ASN A 197 4.38 -7.67 -2.06
N ARG A 198 3.16 -8.07 -1.71
CA ARG A 198 2.89 -9.27 -0.90
C ARG A 198 3.31 -10.56 -1.60
N ILE A 199 3.07 -10.65 -2.91
CA ILE A 199 3.42 -11.79 -3.75
C ILE A 199 4.94 -12.04 -3.80
N ARG A 200 5.75 -10.99 -3.70
CA ARG A 200 7.21 -11.08 -3.68
C ARG A 200 7.78 -11.63 -2.37
N GLN A 201 6.98 -11.60 -1.30
CA GLN A 201 7.39 -12.06 0.02
C GLN A 201 7.08 -13.54 0.25
N VAL A 202 6.59 -14.25 -0.76
CA VAL A 202 6.48 -15.72 -0.74
C VAL A 202 7.87 -16.27 -1.10
N PRO A 203 8.74 -16.64 -0.13
CA PRO A 203 9.86 -17.51 -0.45
C PRO A 203 9.31 -18.75 -1.16
N ALA A 204 10.05 -19.30 -2.11
CA ALA A 204 9.77 -20.65 -2.57
C ALA A 204 9.97 -21.58 -1.36
N VAL A 205 8.90 -21.79 -0.59
CA VAL A 205 8.90 -22.68 0.57
C VAL A 205 8.97 -24.09 0.00
N PRO A 206 10.02 -24.87 0.31
CA PRO A 206 10.08 -26.27 -0.12
C PRO A 206 8.81 -27.00 0.32
N VAL A 207 8.26 -27.85 -0.56
CA VAL A 207 6.98 -28.54 -0.33
C VAL A 207 6.96 -29.26 1.01
N ARG A 208 8.09 -29.85 1.42
CA ARG A 208 8.27 -30.49 2.73
C ARG A 208 8.01 -29.54 3.90
N LYS A 209 8.57 -28.33 3.88
CA LYS A 209 8.34 -27.33 4.94
C LYS A 209 6.90 -26.83 4.95
N LEU A 210 6.32 -26.65 3.75
CA LEU A 210 4.93 -26.26 3.60
C LEU A 210 3.98 -27.34 4.12
N ALA A 211 4.29 -28.62 3.93
CA ALA A 211 3.52 -29.73 4.46
C ALA A 211 3.43 -29.68 6.00
N ILE A 212 4.57 -29.46 6.67
CA ILE A 212 4.62 -29.33 8.14
C ILE A 212 3.79 -28.14 8.61
N MET A 213 3.97 -26.96 8.03
CA MET A 213 3.18 -25.77 8.43
C MET A 213 1.69 -25.93 8.15
N ALA A 214 1.32 -26.59 7.04
CA ALA A 214 -0.07 -26.90 6.74
C ALA A 214 -0.68 -27.85 7.77
N ALA A 215 0.05 -28.87 8.21
CA ALA A 215 -0.40 -29.76 9.28
C ALA A 215 -0.55 -29.04 10.63
N LEU A 216 0.42 -28.20 11.00
CA LEU A 216 0.38 -27.40 12.23
C LEU A 216 -0.81 -26.44 12.30
N SER A 217 -1.36 -26.04 11.16
CA SER A 217 -2.53 -25.14 11.11
C SER A 217 -3.84 -25.74 11.65
N HIS A 218 -3.86 -27.06 11.89
CA HIS A 218 -5.04 -27.74 12.43
C HIS A 218 -4.71 -28.84 13.46
N ALA A 219 -3.54 -29.47 13.38
CA ALA A 219 -3.11 -30.52 14.28
C ALA A 219 -2.26 -29.98 15.44
N LYS A 220 -2.30 -30.67 16.59
CA LYS A 220 -1.40 -30.38 17.72
C LYS A 220 0.03 -30.83 17.39
N SER A 221 1.02 -30.06 17.84
CA SER A 221 2.45 -30.31 17.54
C SER A 221 2.97 -31.67 18.00
N ASN A 222 2.48 -32.18 19.15
CA ASN A 222 2.97 -33.44 19.72
C ASN A 222 2.54 -34.64 18.88
N ASP A 223 1.30 -34.65 18.40
CA ASP A 223 0.73 -35.72 17.58
C ASP A 223 1.41 -35.80 16.19
N LEU A 224 1.85 -34.64 15.70
CA LEU A 224 2.57 -34.53 14.43
C LEU A 224 3.97 -35.15 14.48
N GLU A 225 4.77 -34.87 15.52
CA GLU A 225 6.14 -35.40 15.62
C GLU A 225 6.14 -36.93 15.79
N GLU A 226 5.25 -37.47 16.63
CA GLU A 226 5.12 -38.92 16.83
C GLU A 226 4.78 -39.65 15.52
N SER A 227 3.82 -39.12 14.76
CA SER A 227 3.38 -39.74 13.50
C SER A 227 4.48 -39.73 12.42
N ILE A 228 5.25 -38.65 12.33
CA ILE A 228 6.37 -38.55 11.38
C ILE A 228 7.48 -39.53 11.76
N ASP A 229 7.78 -39.67 13.05
CA ASP A 229 8.83 -40.57 13.53
C ASP A 229 8.45 -42.05 13.31
N LEU A 230 7.17 -42.39 13.45
CA LEU A 230 6.66 -43.72 13.11
C LEU A 230 6.80 -44.00 11.60
N ASN A 231 6.34 -43.10 10.74
CA ASN A 231 6.48 -43.28 9.28
C ASN A 231 7.94 -43.42 8.84
N LEU A 232 8.84 -42.61 9.41
CA LEU A 232 10.28 -42.71 9.14
C LEU A 232 10.83 -44.08 9.55
N LYS A 233 10.46 -44.58 10.73
CA LYS A 233 10.88 -45.89 11.23
C LYS A 233 10.39 -47.03 10.33
N ASP A 234 9.16 -46.92 9.83
CA ASP A 234 8.54 -47.92 8.96
C ASP A 234 8.92 -47.76 7.48
N HIS A 235 9.69 -46.72 7.15
CA HIS A 235 10.10 -46.35 5.80
C HIS A 235 8.90 -46.11 4.87
N SER A 236 7.79 -45.66 5.45
CA SER A 236 6.56 -45.34 4.76
C SER A 236 6.72 -44.03 4.00
N THR A 237 6.16 -43.98 2.78
CA THR A 237 6.01 -42.70 2.08
C THR A 237 4.94 -41.89 2.80
N ASP A 238 5.24 -40.66 3.16
CA ASP A 238 4.36 -39.80 3.94
C ASP A 238 3.94 -38.53 3.19
N LEU A 239 4.61 -38.18 2.09
CA LEU A 239 4.30 -36.98 1.32
C LEU A 239 4.10 -37.33 -0.16
N TYR A 240 2.87 -37.14 -0.64
CA TYR A 240 2.43 -37.54 -1.97
C TYR A 240 2.04 -36.33 -2.82
N ASN A 241 2.28 -36.40 -4.12
CA ASN A 241 1.74 -35.46 -5.10
C ASN A 241 0.48 -36.04 -5.73
N GLY A 242 -0.68 -35.58 -5.27
CA GLY A 242 -1.99 -35.95 -5.82
C GLY A 242 -2.38 -35.18 -7.09
N GLY A 243 -1.45 -34.44 -7.71
CA GLY A 243 -1.69 -33.63 -8.91
C GLY A 243 -2.28 -32.26 -8.59
N GLU A 244 -3.51 -32.21 -8.07
CA GLU A 244 -4.12 -30.93 -7.66
C GLU A 244 -3.70 -30.51 -6.24
N TYR A 245 -3.55 -31.50 -5.35
CA TYR A 245 -3.17 -31.31 -3.95
C TYR A 245 -1.97 -32.20 -3.63
N TYR A 246 -1.06 -31.71 -2.81
CA TYR A 246 -0.15 -32.56 -2.07
C TYR A 246 -0.90 -33.16 -0.88
N ARG A 247 -0.50 -34.35 -0.46
CA ARG A 247 -1.05 -35.02 0.72
C ARG A 247 0.08 -35.42 1.64
N LEU A 248 0.07 -34.88 2.86
CA LEU A 248 0.86 -35.38 3.98
C LEU A 248 0.01 -36.43 4.71
N GLN A 249 0.46 -37.68 4.67
CA GLN A 249 -0.15 -38.81 5.36
C GLN A 249 0.61 -39.04 6.66
N LEU A 250 -0.08 -38.88 7.78
CA LEU A 250 0.45 -39.13 9.12
C LEU A 250 -0.22 -40.40 9.64
N GLY A 251 0.52 -41.32 10.25
CA GLY A 251 -0.03 -42.59 10.71
C GLY A 251 -0.58 -43.50 9.60
N ALA A 252 -1.14 -44.64 10.03
CA ALA A 252 -1.67 -45.67 9.13
C ALA A 252 -3.12 -45.42 8.70
N ASP A 253 -3.86 -44.58 9.42
CA ASP A 253 -5.26 -44.27 9.17
C ASP A 253 -5.46 -43.07 8.24
N GLY A 254 -6.57 -43.05 7.52
CA GLY A 254 -6.88 -41.97 6.58
C GLY A 254 -7.20 -40.64 7.29
N GLY A 255 -7.64 -40.71 8.55
CA GLY A 255 -8.11 -39.58 9.35
C GLY A 255 -7.07 -38.54 9.69
N SER A 256 -5.79 -38.93 9.70
CA SER A 256 -4.67 -38.05 10.05
C SER A 256 -4.05 -37.32 8.85
N ALA A 257 -4.65 -37.46 7.66
CA ALA A 257 -4.13 -36.86 6.44
C ALA A 257 -4.37 -35.34 6.36
N THR A 258 -3.35 -34.61 5.92
CA THR A 258 -3.44 -33.19 5.55
C THR A 258 -3.24 -33.04 4.05
N GLU A 259 -4.26 -32.59 3.33
CA GLU A 259 -4.12 -32.20 1.92
C GLU A 259 -3.87 -30.71 1.81
N PHE A 260 -2.92 -30.30 0.97
CA PHE A 260 -2.61 -28.90 0.80
C PHE A 260 -2.20 -28.56 -0.63
N LYS A 261 -2.51 -27.33 -1.05
CA LYS A 261 -1.98 -26.75 -2.29
C LYS A 261 -1.67 -25.28 -2.09
N ILE A 262 -0.72 -24.80 -2.87
CA ILE A 262 -0.34 -23.38 -2.92
C ILE A 262 -0.73 -22.80 -4.27
N ASP A 263 -1.59 -21.79 -4.23
CA ASP A 263 -2.04 -21.03 -5.41
C ASP A 263 -1.63 -19.56 -5.22
N GLY A 264 -0.46 -19.16 -5.73
CA GLY A 264 0.09 -17.82 -5.50
C GLY A 264 0.53 -17.64 -4.04
N ASP A 265 -0.14 -16.75 -3.29
CA ASP A 265 0.10 -16.49 -1.87
C ASP A 265 -0.87 -17.22 -0.92
N MET A 266 -1.85 -17.95 -1.47
CA MET A 266 -2.86 -18.66 -0.69
C MET A 266 -2.50 -20.14 -0.56
N VAL A 267 -2.53 -20.64 0.68
CA VAL A 267 -2.44 -22.07 0.98
C VAL A 267 -3.84 -22.57 1.31
N THR A 268 -4.32 -23.54 0.54
CA THR A 268 -5.58 -24.23 0.84
C THR A 268 -5.25 -25.53 1.55
N VAL A 269 -5.75 -25.71 2.76
CA VAL A 269 -5.55 -26.93 3.56
C VAL A 269 -6.90 -27.64 3.73
N LYS A 270 -6.91 -28.95 3.56
CA LYS A 270 -8.04 -29.83 3.86
C LYS A 270 -7.62 -30.93 4.83
N TYR A 271 -8.52 -31.26 5.74
CA TYR A 271 -8.33 -32.28 6.78
C TYR A 271 -9.69 -32.77 7.29
N LEU A 272 -9.74 -33.93 7.95
CA LEU A 272 -10.98 -34.44 8.55
C LEU A 272 -11.23 -33.77 9.92
N ASP A 273 -12.49 -33.41 10.19
CA ASP A 273 -12.93 -32.87 11.48
C ASP A 273 -13.38 -33.99 12.41
N LEU A 274 -12.45 -34.58 13.14
CA LEU A 274 -12.72 -35.73 14.03
C LEU A 274 -13.48 -35.33 15.30
N ASP A 275 -13.45 -34.05 15.70
CA ASP A 275 -14.12 -33.56 16.93
C ASP A 275 -15.65 -33.73 16.91
N LYS A 276 -16.25 -33.96 15.74
CA LYS A 276 -17.71 -34.03 15.54
C LYS A 276 -18.20 -35.33 14.92
N ALA A 277 -17.33 -36.32 14.74
CA ALA A 277 -17.63 -37.54 14.02
C ALA A 277 -17.72 -38.75 14.95
N ALA A 278 -18.58 -39.72 14.62
CA ALA A 278 -18.64 -41.00 15.34
C ALA A 278 -17.42 -41.89 15.04
N ASP A 279 -16.93 -41.81 13.81
CA ASP A 279 -15.70 -42.43 13.32
C ASP A 279 -15.10 -41.63 12.15
N GLU A 280 -13.94 -42.05 11.65
CA GLU A 280 -13.24 -41.39 10.54
C GLU A 280 -14.04 -41.39 9.22
N ALA A 281 -14.86 -42.43 8.98
CA ALA A 281 -15.60 -42.57 7.74
C ALA A 281 -16.73 -41.53 7.65
N ASP A 282 -17.31 -41.16 8.80
CA ASP A 282 -18.36 -40.15 8.92
C ASP A 282 -17.81 -38.72 9.13
N ALA A 283 -16.48 -38.56 9.26
CA ALA A 283 -15.88 -37.28 9.57
C ALA A 283 -15.97 -36.29 8.38
N PRO A 284 -16.54 -35.08 8.57
CA PRO A 284 -16.64 -34.12 7.49
C PRO A 284 -15.25 -33.52 7.19
N THR A 285 -14.95 -33.34 5.91
CA THR A 285 -13.74 -32.63 5.50
C THR A 285 -13.88 -31.13 5.77
N LYS A 286 -13.00 -30.58 6.60
CA LYS A 286 -12.81 -29.14 6.74
C LYS A 286 -11.86 -28.63 5.66
N LYS A 287 -12.12 -27.41 5.20
CA LYS A 287 -11.28 -26.70 4.23
C LYS A 287 -11.02 -25.29 4.74
N ILE A 288 -9.76 -24.98 4.97
CA ILE A 288 -9.32 -23.64 5.36
C ILE A 288 -8.42 -23.04 4.27
N ARG A 289 -8.44 -21.72 4.19
CA ARG A 289 -7.65 -20.94 3.23
C ARG A 289 -6.89 -19.91 4.02
N ILE A 290 -5.57 -20.06 4.05
CA ILE A 290 -4.66 -19.26 4.87
C ILE A 290 -3.69 -18.55 3.92
N GLN A 291 -3.30 -17.32 4.23
CA GLN A 291 -2.19 -16.69 3.50
C GLN A 291 -0.88 -17.38 3.90
N LEU A 292 0.01 -17.63 2.93
CA LEU A 292 1.30 -18.25 3.21
C LEU A 292 2.11 -17.42 4.22
N GLN A 293 2.00 -16.09 4.16
CA GLN A 293 2.68 -15.20 5.11
C GLN A 293 2.18 -15.44 6.55
N ASP A 294 0.89 -15.69 6.75
CA ASP A 294 0.33 -15.96 8.07
C ASP A 294 0.89 -17.29 8.61
N LEU A 295 0.98 -18.32 7.76
CA LEU A 295 1.64 -19.59 8.15
C LEU A 295 3.11 -19.41 8.49
N LEU A 296 3.84 -18.58 7.74
CA LEU A 296 5.25 -18.31 7.99
C LEU A 296 5.45 -17.51 9.29
N GLU A 297 4.58 -16.55 9.58
CA GLU A 297 4.60 -15.78 10.82
C GLU A 297 4.24 -16.64 12.03
N GLU A 298 3.26 -17.52 11.88
CA GLU A 298 2.79 -18.36 12.97
C GLU A 298 3.71 -19.55 13.26
N TYR A 299 4.30 -20.17 12.24
CA TYR A 299 5.02 -21.44 12.37
C TYR A 299 6.48 -21.42 11.89
N TYR A 300 6.99 -20.31 11.35
CA TYR A 300 8.34 -20.27 10.76
C TYR A 300 9.07 -18.91 10.92
N GLN A 301 8.73 -18.14 11.96
CA GLN A 301 9.28 -16.81 12.20
C GLN A 301 10.54 -16.84 13.06
N THR A 302 10.46 -17.49 14.22
CA THR A 302 11.53 -17.57 15.23
C THR A 302 12.57 -18.62 14.87
N ASN A 303 13.75 -18.58 15.52
CA ASN A 303 14.78 -19.60 15.30
C ASN A 303 14.31 -20.99 15.75
N GLU A 304 13.62 -21.07 16.89
CA GLU A 304 13.06 -22.33 17.42
C GLU A 304 12.02 -22.93 16.47
N GLN A 305 11.11 -22.10 15.95
CA GLN A 305 10.11 -22.53 14.94
C GLN A 305 10.78 -23.06 13.67
N LYS A 306 11.80 -22.36 13.18
CA LYS A 306 12.56 -22.80 12.00
C LYS A 306 13.26 -24.12 12.22
N GLU A 307 13.92 -24.28 13.37
CA GLU A 307 14.60 -25.51 13.74
C GLU A 307 13.62 -26.68 13.84
N TYR A 308 12.45 -26.46 14.47
CA TYR A 308 11.40 -27.47 14.60
C TYR A 308 10.84 -27.89 13.24
N VAL A 309 10.43 -26.94 12.41
CA VAL A 309 9.88 -27.23 11.06
C VAL A 309 10.93 -27.87 10.17
N ASP A 310 12.18 -27.40 10.20
CA ASP A 310 13.26 -27.95 9.37
C ASP A 310 13.61 -29.38 9.81
N LYS A 311 13.64 -29.66 11.12
CA LYS A 311 13.83 -31.00 11.69
C LYS A 311 12.75 -31.95 11.16
N LEU A 312 11.47 -31.62 11.30
CA LEU A 312 10.38 -32.48 10.85
C LEU A 312 10.37 -32.64 9.31
N ALA A 313 10.55 -31.55 8.57
CA ALA A 313 10.58 -31.59 7.11
C ALA A 313 11.73 -32.46 6.55
N SER A 314 12.85 -32.55 7.27
CA SER A 314 13.98 -33.41 6.90
C SER A 314 13.70 -34.90 7.07
N LYS A 315 12.77 -35.26 7.96
CA LYS A 315 12.36 -36.64 8.24
C LYS A 315 11.31 -37.17 7.26
N LEU A 316 10.63 -36.28 6.51
CA LEU A 316 9.62 -36.70 5.55
C LEU A 316 10.21 -37.57 4.43
N THR A 317 9.47 -38.61 4.05
CA THR A 317 9.77 -39.52 2.94
C THR A 317 8.80 -39.25 1.80
N PRO A 318 9.14 -38.35 0.85
CA PRO A 318 8.23 -38.02 -0.23
C PRO A 318 8.23 -39.07 -1.35
N ASP A 319 7.13 -39.09 -2.09
CA ASP A 319 7.05 -39.82 -3.34
C ASP A 319 8.06 -39.27 -4.38
N LYS A 320 8.47 -40.13 -5.31
CA LYS A 320 9.51 -39.85 -6.32
C LYS A 320 9.27 -38.62 -7.20
N SER A 321 8.02 -38.19 -7.33
CA SER A 321 7.59 -37.02 -8.10
C SER A 321 7.86 -35.69 -7.40
N ILE A 322 8.14 -35.71 -6.09
CA ILE A 322 8.47 -34.53 -5.29
C ILE A 322 9.99 -34.49 -5.11
N ARG A 323 10.67 -33.69 -5.93
CA ARG A 323 12.13 -33.45 -5.88
C ARG A 323 12.46 -32.18 -5.12
#